data_AF-V4YIC9-F1
#
_entry.id   AF-V4YIC9-F1
#
_cell.length_a   1.000
_cell.length_b   1.000
_cell.length_c   1.000
_cell.angle_alpha   90.00
_cell.angle_beta   90.00
_cell.angle_gamma   90.00
#
_symmetry.space_group_name_H-M   'P 1'
#
loop_
_entity.id
_entity.type
_entity.pdbx_description
1 polymer ?
#
loop_
_entity_poly.entity_id
_entity_poly.type
_entity_poly.pdbx_seq_one_letter_code
_entity_poly.pdbx_strand_id
1 'polypeptide(L)'
;MYGLGVADVETEICDRATAGESVLVIVGGEKVPFEMYEAADYNVGVTNQPHSEVAGLAVFLDHLFGGAELDQTWERADRKVVPTATGKRVVDPAESPATTDPEHSSPPESGPQPGRGPNSEN
;
A
#
# COMPACT_ATOMS: atom_id res chain seq x y z
N MET A 1 -8.00 14.03 11.55
CA MET A 1 -7.41 15.29 11.07
C MET A 1 -8.45 16.08 10.28
N TYR A 2 -8.26 17.40 10.16
CA TYR A 2 -9.23 18.32 9.57
C TYR A 2 -9.14 18.28 8.04
N GLY A 3 -10.23 17.99 7.34
CA GLY A 3 -10.27 17.88 5.88
C GLY A 3 -11.41 16.99 5.38
N LEU A 4 -11.53 16.85 4.06
CA LEU A 4 -12.39 15.86 3.41
C LEU A 4 -11.78 14.46 3.55
N GLY A 5 -12.61 13.43 3.62
CA GLY A 5 -12.10 12.05 3.68
C GLY A 5 -11.30 11.73 2.42
N VAL A 6 -10.16 11.04 2.56
CA VAL A 6 -9.32 10.69 1.40
C VAL A 6 -10.11 9.99 0.29
N ALA A 7 -10.99 9.06 0.64
CA ALA A 7 -11.86 8.35 -0.29
C ALA A 7 -12.83 9.25 -1.08
N ASP A 8 -13.15 10.44 -0.56
CA ASP A 8 -14.07 11.37 -1.20
C ASP A 8 -13.38 12.19 -2.31
N VAL A 9 -12.06 12.33 -2.27
CA VAL A 9 -11.28 13.24 -3.13
C VAL A 9 -10.17 12.56 -3.92
N GLU A 10 -9.79 11.34 -3.56
CA GLU A 10 -8.66 10.62 -4.17
C GLU A 10 -8.80 10.47 -5.69
N THR A 11 -10.00 10.16 -6.19
CA THR A 11 -10.22 9.95 -7.63
C THR A 11 -9.86 11.20 -8.43
N GLU A 12 -10.29 12.38 -7.96
CA GLU A 12 -10.02 13.63 -8.66
C GLU A 12 -8.53 13.99 -8.62
N ILE A 13 -7.87 13.78 -7.47
CA ILE A 13 -6.44 14.04 -7.31
C ILE A 13 -5.62 13.10 -8.24
N CYS A 14 -5.97 11.81 -8.26
CA CYS A 14 -5.32 10.81 -9.12
C CYS A 14 -5.50 11.11 -10.60
N ASP A 15 -6.71 11.53 -11.02
CA ASP A 15 -6.99 11.89 -12.41
C ASP A 15 -6.13 13.06 -12.88
N ARG A 16 -6.00 14.12 -12.05
CA ARG A 16 -5.14 15.27 -12.35
C ARG A 16 -3.67 14.90 -12.40
N ALA A 17 -3.20 14.11 -11.44
CA ALA A 17 -1.82 13.62 -11.42
C ALA A 17 -1.51 12.80 -12.69
N THR A 18 -2.43 11.93 -13.10
CA THR A 18 -2.30 11.09 -14.30
C THR A 18 -2.38 11.91 -15.59
N ALA A 19 -3.11 13.03 -15.58
CA ALA A 19 -3.14 14.00 -16.67
C ALA A 19 -1.84 14.82 -16.81
N GLY A 20 -0.87 14.63 -15.91
CA GLY A 20 0.45 15.27 -15.95
C GLY A 20 0.58 16.51 -15.08
N GLU A 21 -0.40 16.81 -14.23
CA GLU A 21 -0.28 17.87 -13.24
C GLU A 21 0.65 17.46 -12.10
N SER A 22 1.47 18.40 -11.62
CA SER A 22 2.37 18.14 -10.49
C SER A 22 1.61 18.24 -9.17
N VAL A 23 1.74 17.23 -8.31
CA VAL A 23 1.11 17.21 -6.99
C VAL A 23 2.14 17.61 -5.92
N LEU A 24 1.81 18.62 -5.12
CA LEU A 24 2.56 18.99 -3.92
C LEU A 24 1.76 18.57 -2.68
N VAL A 25 2.33 17.66 -1.87
CA VAL A 25 1.72 17.23 -0.61
C VAL A 25 2.37 17.98 0.55
N ILE A 26 1.55 18.68 1.33
CA ILE A 26 1.98 19.38 2.55
C ILE A 26 1.52 18.55 3.75
N VAL A 27 2.48 18.11 4.56
CA VAL A 27 2.20 17.46 5.85
C VAL A 27 2.60 18.37 6.99
N GLY A 28 1.67 18.55 7.92
CA GLY A 28 1.84 19.42 9.07
C GLY A 28 2.59 18.77 10.22
N GLY A 29 3.34 19.58 10.97
CA GLY A 29 3.82 19.25 12.31
C GLY A 29 2.82 19.67 13.40
N GLU A 30 3.31 20.01 14.60
CA GLU A 30 2.48 20.32 15.77
C GLU A 30 1.40 21.39 15.54
N LYS A 31 1.69 22.41 14.70
CA LYS A 31 0.73 23.44 14.29
C LYS A 31 0.93 23.82 12.83
N VAL A 32 -0.14 23.73 12.06
CA VAL A 32 -0.19 24.21 10.67
C VAL A 32 -0.85 25.58 10.64
N PRO A 33 -0.20 26.61 10.05
CA PRO A 33 -0.81 27.92 9.84
C PRO A 33 -2.10 27.85 9.02
N PHE A 34 -3.10 28.66 9.37
CA PHE A 34 -4.39 28.65 8.67
C PHE A 34 -4.28 29.02 7.18
N GLU A 35 -3.34 29.89 6.81
CA GLU A 35 -3.05 30.27 5.42
C GLU A 35 -2.76 29.06 4.50
N MET A 36 -2.23 27.96 5.05
CA MET A 36 -2.01 26.74 4.27
C MET A 36 -3.32 26.05 3.90
N TYR A 37 -4.32 26.10 4.79
CA TYR A 37 -5.64 25.55 4.51
C TYR A 37 -6.35 26.36 3.42
N GLU A 38 -6.14 27.68 3.39
CA GLU A 38 -6.73 28.56 2.37
C GLU A 38 -6.02 28.45 1.02
N ALA A 39 -4.71 28.22 1.02
CA ALA A 39 -3.92 28.12 -0.20
C ALA A 39 -4.02 26.74 -0.90
N ALA A 40 -4.40 25.69 -0.18
CA ALA A 40 -4.48 24.34 -0.72
C ALA A 40 -5.73 24.14 -1.59
N ASP A 41 -5.54 23.53 -2.77
CA ASP A 41 -6.66 23.08 -3.62
C ASP A 41 -7.51 22.01 -2.91
N TYR A 42 -6.87 21.18 -2.07
CA TYR A 42 -7.51 20.14 -1.29
C TYR A 42 -6.98 20.14 0.15
N ASN A 43 -7.91 20.09 1.11
CA ASN A 43 -7.63 19.79 2.50
C ASN A 43 -8.09 18.37 2.79
N VAL A 44 -7.16 17.42 2.91
CA VAL A 44 -7.44 15.97 2.95
C VAL A 44 -7.17 15.39 4.34
N GLY A 45 -8.13 14.64 4.87
CA GLY A 45 -8.01 13.83 6.08
C GLY A 45 -7.99 12.33 5.74
N VAL A 46 -6.87 11.65 6.01
CA VAL A 46 -6.77 10.17 5.90
C VAL A 46 -7.69 9.50 6.91
N THR A 47 -7.70 10.01 8.13
CA THR A 47 -8.74 9.72 9.12
C THR A 47 -9.09 11.01 9.85
N ASN A 48 -10.27 11.04 10.49
CA ASN A 48 -10.67 12.19 11.31
C ASN A 48 -10.10 12.13 12.74
N GLN A 49 -9.33 11.10 13.09
CA GLN A 49 -8.66 11.00 14.38
C GLN A 49 -7.27 11.66 14.34
N PRO A 50 -6.71 12.09 15.49
CA PRO A 50 -5.32 12.54 15.57
C PRO A 50 -4.36 11.35 15.43
N HIS A 51 -3.37 11.45 14.54
CA HIS A 51 -2.34 10.43 14.32
C HIS A 51 -1.07 11.06 13.72
N SER A 52 -0.08 10.23 13.41
CA SER A 52 1.17 10.69 12.78
C SER A 52 0.96 11.21 11.37
N GLU A 53 1.62 12.31 11.07
CA GLU A 53 1.87 12.87 9.75
C GLU A 53 2.55 11.87 8.80
N VAL A 54 3.46 11.03 9.29
CA VAL A 54 4.12 9.99 8.50
C VAL A 54 3.12 8.91 8.10
N ALA A 55 2.25 8.49 9.03
CA ALA A 55 1.20 7.51 8.73
C ALA A 55 0.17 8.08 7.76
N GLY A 56 -0.21 9.35 7.91
CA GLY A 56 -1.08 10.05 6.97
C GLY A 56 -0.48 10.13 5.57
N LEU A 57 0.80 10.51 5.47
CA LEU A 57 1.48 10.56 4.18
C LEU A 57 1.55 9.18 3.52
N ALA A 58 1.94 8.15 4.26
CA ALA A 58 2.08 6.80 3.71
C ALA A 58 0.76 6.27 3.13
N VAL A 59 -0.34 6.40 3.88
CA VAL A 59 -1.67 5.95 3.39
C VAL A 59 -2.16 6.82 2.22
N PHE A 60 -1.93 8.13 2.26
CA PHE A 60 -2.30 8.98 1.14
C PHE A 60 -1.55 8.61 -0.15
N LEU A 61 -0.24 8.33 -0.05
CA LEU A 61 0.56 7.92 -1.22
C LEU A 61 0.19 6.52 -1.73
N ASP A 62 -0.14 5.58 -0.84
CA ASP A 62 -0.66 4.26 -1.22
C ASP A 62 -1.96 4.38 -2.04
N HIS A 63 -2.87 5.26 -1.63
CA HIS A 63 -4.08 5.57 -2.41
C HIS A 63 -3.77 6.30 -3.73
N LEU A 64 -2.84 7.24 -3.73
CA LEU A 64 -2.46 8.02 -4.92
C LEU A 64 -1.82 7.14 -6.01
N PHE A 65 -1.00 6.17 -5.61
CA PHE A 65 -0.26 5.29 -6.52
C PHE A 65 -0.90 3.91 -6.68
N GLY A 66 -1.95 3.59 -5.93
CA GLY A 66 -2.62 2.30 -5.96
C GLY A 66 -1.71 1.13 -5.57
N GLY A 67 -0.76 1.37 -4.66
CA GLY A 67 0.24 0.39 -4.20
C GLY A 67 1.40 0.12 -5.17
N ALA A 68 1.41 0.72 -6.37
CA ALA A 68 2.47 0.51 -7.36
C ALA A 68 3.86 0.99 -6.89
N GLU A 69 3.90 1.91 -5.93
CA GLU A 69 5.12 2.41 -5.30
C GLU A 69 5.86 1.34 -4.48
N LEU A 70 5.14 0.33 -3.98
CA LEU A 70 5.71 -0.76 -3.18
C LEU A 70 6.57 -1.71 -4.03
N ASP A 71 6.30 -1.78 -5.33
CA ASP A 71 7.05 -2.56 -6.31
C ASP A 71 8.16 -1.75 -7.01
N GLN A 72 8.37 -0.49 -6.61
CA GLN A 72 9.36 0.37 -7.22
C GLN A 72 10.78 -0.19 -7.04
N THR A 73 11.58 -0.08 -8.12
CA THR A 73 13.00 -0.44 -8.10
C THR A 73 13.85 0.79 -8.42
N TRP A 74 15.07 0.80 -7.90
CA TRP A 74 16.03 1.89 -8.09
C TRP A 74 17.23 1.39 -8.88
N GLU A 75 17.52 2.03 -10.02
CA GLU A 75 18.60 1.61 -10.93
C GLU A 75 19.99 1.62 -10.30
N ARG A 76 20.22 2.53 -9.35
CA ARG A 76 21.53 2.75 -8.69
C ARG A 76 21.46 2.51 -7.19
N ALA A 77 20.70 1.52 -6.76
CA ALA A 77 20.67 1.13 -5.35
C ALA A 77 22.03 0.56 -4.92
N ASP A 78 22.55 0.92 -3.76
CA ASP A 78 23.78 0.30 -3.22
C ASP A 78 23.53 -1.12 -2.69
N ARG A 79 22.28 -1.42 -2.32
CA ARG A 79 21.83 -2.69 -1.73
C ARG A 79 20.37 -2.94 -2.11
N LYS A 80 20.00 -4.22 -2.26
CA LYS A 80 18.60 -4.65 -2.39
C LYS A 80 18.26 -5.67 -1.31
N VAL A 81 17.14 -5.46 -0.62
CA VAL A 81 16.56 -6.44 0.31
C VAL A 81 15.73 -7.43 -0.49
N VAL A 82 15.95 -8.74 -0.27
CA VAL A 82 15.14 -9.79 -0.90
C VAL A 82 14.11 -10.27 0.12
N PRO A 83 12.79 -10.15 -0.17
CA PRO A 83 11.75 -10.69 0.70
C PRO A 83 12.02 -12.15 1.04
N THR A 84 11.99 -12.48 2.32
CA THR A 84 12.27 -13.84 2.81
C THR A 84 11.31 -14.11 3.96
N ALA A 85 10.64 -15.27 3.97
CA ALA A 85 9.64 -15.60 4.99
C ALA A 85 10.19 -15.56 6.42
N THR A 86 11.47 -15.87 6.61
CA THR A 86 12.16 -15.73 7.90
C THR A 86 13.64 -15.41 7.68
N GLY A 87 14.15 -14.44 8.42
CA GLY A 87 15.55 -14.01 8.34
C GLY A 87 15.75 -12.70 7.57
N LYS A 88 17.00 -12.40 7.22
CA LYS A 88 17.40 -11.16 6.55
C LYS A 88 18.35 -11.49 5.40
N ARG A 89 17.93 -11.20 4.17
CA ARG A 89 18.76 -11.34 2.96
C ARG A 89 18.92 -9.99 2.28
N VAL A 90 20.17 -9.58 2.06
CA VAL A 90 20.55 -8.33 1.38
C VAL A 90 21.61 -8.67 0.35
N VAL A 91 21.44 -8.22 -0.89
CA VAL A 91 22.33 -8.49 -2.02
C VAL A 91 22.79 -7.20 -2.69
N ASP A 92 23.91 -7.27 -3.41
CA ASP A 92 24.26 -6.26 -4.39
C ASP A 92 23.30 -6.36 -5.59
N PRO A 93 22.89 -5.24 -6.22
CA PRO A 93 21.88 -5.27 -7.29
C PRO A 93 22.26 -6.16 -8.48
N ALA A 94 23.57 -6.28 -8.77
CA ALA A 94 24.10 -7.11 -9.84
C ALA A 94 23.89 -8.62 -9.62
N GLU A 95 23.62 -9.04 -8.38
CA GLU A 95 23.47 -10.45 -7.99
C GLU A 95 22.03 -10.85 -7.68
N SER A 96 21.04 -9.97 -7.91
CA SER A 96 19.64 -10.28 -7.59
C SER A 96 19.08 -11.37 -8.51
N PRO A 97 18.67 -12.54 -7.99
CA PRO A 97 17.96 -13.53 -8.80
C PRO A 97 16.56 -13.02 -9.15
N ALA A 98 16.06 -13.37 -10.34
CA ALA A 98 14.67 -13.14 -10.72
C ALA A 98 13.76 -13.87 -9.72
N THR A 99 12.77 -13.17 -9.17
CA THR A 99 11.80 -13.70 -8.20
C THR A 99 11.15 -14.97 -8.77
N THR A 100 11.42 -16.11 -8.16
CA THR A 100 10.60 -17.32 -8.33
C THR A 100 10.64 -18.05 -6.99
N ASP A 101 9.60 -17.88 -6.18
CA ASP A 101 9.31 -18.79 -5.08
C ASP A 101 7.79 -18.98 -4.96
N PRO A 102 7.22 -19.98 -5.67
CA PRO A 102 5.91 -20.51 -5.38
C PRO A 102 6.05 -21.85 -4.63
N GLU A 103 6.96 -21.99 -3.67
CA GLU A 103 7.09 -23.24 -2.89
C GLU A 103 6.58 -23.04 -1.47
N HIS A 104 5.27 -22.81 -1.31
CA HIS A 104 4.49 -23.22 -0.12
C HIS A 104 2.98 -23.27 -0.44
N SER A 105 2.62 -23.94 -1.55
CA SER A 105 1.26 -24.45 -1.75
C SER A 105 1.33 -25.97 -1.92
N SER A 106 1.56 -26.68 -0.81
CA SER A 106 1.13 -28.07 -0.72
C SER A 106 -0.33 -28.04 -0.25
N PRO A 107 -1.30 -28.56 -1.02
CA PRO A 107 -2.65 -28.74 -0.51
C PRO A 107 -2.61 -29.77 0.62
N PRO A 108 -3.43 -29.62 1.68
CA PRO A 108 -3.52 -30.66 2.71
C PRO A 108 -4.01 -31.96 2.07
N GLU A 109 -3.31 -33.07 2.35
CA GLU A 109 -3.72 -34.40 1.94
C GLU A 109 -5.16 -34.66 2.38
N SER A 110 -6.04 -34.90 1.41
CA SER A 110 -7.39 -35.36 1.63
C SER A 110 -7.37 -36.77 2.22
N GLY A 111 -7.45 -36.86 3.55
CA GLY A 111 -7.76 -38.10 4.25
C GLY A 111 -9.13 -38.67 3.83
N PRO A 112 -9.34 -39.99 3.98
CA PRO A 112 -10.53 -40.66 3.43
C PRO A 112 -11.81 -40.16 4.12
N GLN A 113 -12.76 -39.65 3.32
CA GLN A 113 -14.10 -39.31 3.79
C GLN A 113 -14.83 -40.58 4.26
N PRO A 114 -15.42 -40.60 5.47
CA PRO A 114 -16.32 -41.68 5.87
C PRO A 114 -17.61 -41.61 5.03
N GLY A 115 -18.01 -42.77 4.50
CA GLY A 115 -19.05 -42.92 3.50
C GLY A 115 -20.42 -42.32 3.87
N ARG A 116 -21.05 -41.66 2.90
CA ARG A 116 -22.50 -41.41 2.91
C ARG A 116 -23.24 -42.74 2.86
N GLY A 117 -23.98 -43.05 3.92
CA GLY A 117 -25.02 -44.09 3.89
C GLY A 117 -26.15 -43.71 2.91
N PRO A 118 -26.90 -44.69 2.40
CA PRO A 118 -27.93 -44.46 1.40
C PRO A 118 -29.14 -43.73 2.02
N ASN A 119 -29.65 -42.73 1.32
CA ASN A 119 -30.95 -42.13 1.57
C ASN A 119 -32.04 -43.22 1.42
N SER A 120 -32.78 -43.49 2.49
CA SER A 120 -34.10 -44.11 2.41
C SER A 120 -35.16 -43.04 2.61
N GLU A 121 -36.10 -43.01 1.66
CA GLU A 121 -37.36 -42.27 1.67
C GLU A 121 -38.12 -42.41 2.98
N ASN A 122 -38.69 -41.31 3.49
CA ASN A 122 -40.13 -41.18 3.79
C ASN A 122 -40.49 -39.72 4.10
#